data_AF-A0A9E2DQ07-F1
#
_entry.id   AF-A0A9E2DQ07-F1
#
_cell.length_a   1.000
_cell.length_b   1.000
_cell.length_c   1.000
_cell.angle_alpha   90.00
_cell.angle_beta   90.00
_cell.angle_gamma   90.00
#
_symmetry.space_group_name_H-M   'P 1'
#
loop_
_entity.id
_entity.type
_entity.pdbx_description
1 polymer ?
#
loop_
_entity_poly.entity_id
_entity_poly.type
_entity_poly.pdbx_seq_one_letter_code
_entity_poly.pdbx_strand_id
1 'polypeptide(L)'
;IGAASLGLVALYPFMKRLTYWPQLFLGLAFNWGALVGWAAVKGELSLAPLLLYAGCICWTIGYDTIYAHQDKDDDIKIGVKSTALKFGDKTKPIVALFYVLFLVGLAAAARKVGLAWPFYLVAAGAGGHFVWQVTTVKLDTPASCFKRFVSNGQVGLLVFLAIVMGKIAG
;
A
#
# COMPACT_ATOMS: atom_id res chain seq x y z
N ILE A 1 10.32 -7.49 -18.21
CA ILE A 1 10.07 -7.27 -16.76
C ILE A 1 8.76 -7.89 -16.25
N GLY A 2 7.72 -8.07 -17.08
CA GLY A 2 6.45 -8.70 -16.66
C GLY A 2 6.63 -10.11 -16.10
N ALA A 3 7.34 -11.00 -16.82
CA ALA A 3 7.58 -12.38 -16.37
C ALA A 3 8.30 -12.50 -15.01
N ALA A 4 9.05 -11.47 -14.59
CA ALA A 4 9.75 -11.48 -13.30
C ALA A 4 8.79 -11.46 -12.10
N SER A 5 7.55 -10.97 -12.25
CA SER A 5 6.56 -10.99 -11.17
C SER A 5 6.04 -12.40 -10.87
N LEU A 6 6.11 -13.33 -11.83
CA LEU A 6 5.58 -14.69 -11.66
C LEU A 6 6.26 -15.43 -10.50
N GLY A 7 7.56 -15.22 -10.31
CA GLY A 7 8.28 -15.76 -9.16
C GLY A 7 7.74 -15.22 -7.83
N LEU A 8 7.49 -13.91 -7.74
CA LEU A 8 6.93 -13.29 -6.53
C LEU A 8 5.49 -13.76 -6.27
N VAL A 9 4.66 -13.86 -7.31
CA VAL A 9 3.28 -14.35 -7.22
C VAL A 9 3.25 -15.80 -6.75
N ALA A 10 4.14 -16.65 -7.27
CA ALA A 10 4.24 -18.05 -6.85
C ALA A 10 4.72 -18.20 -5.41
N LEU A 11 5.64 -17.33 -4.95
CA LEU A 11 6.19 -17.38 -3.59
C LEU A 11 5.22 -16.85 -2.52
N TYR A 12 4.44 -15.83 -2.85
CA TYR A 12 3.59 -15.10 -1.89
C TYR A 12 2.72 -16.02 -0.99
N PRO A 13 1.97 -17.03 -1.50
CA PRO A 13 1.10 -17.88 -0.67
C PRO A 13 1.82 -18.64 0.45
N PHE A 14 3.12 -18.90 0.29
CA PHE A 14 3.93 -19.65 1.24
C PHE A 14 4.50 -18.76 2.36
N MET A 15 4.57 -17.44 2.15
CA MET A 15 5.30 -16.53 3.04
C MET A 15 4.72 -16.47 4.44
N LYS A 16 3.40 -16.65 4.59
CA LYS A 16 2.74 -16.71 5.90
C LYS A 16 3.21 -17.85 6.80
N ARG A 17 3.81 -18.91 6.24
CA ARG A 17 4.41 -20.02 7.02
C ARG A 17 5.87 -19.74 7.39
N LEU A 18 6.56 -18.92 6.60
CA LEU A 18 8.00 -18.68 6.74
C LEU A 18 8.31 -17.42 7.55
N THR A 19 7.56 -16.32 7.34
CA THR A 19 7.86 -15.00 7.88
C THR A 19 6.62 -14.29 8.43
N TYR A 20 6.83 -13.34 9.33
CA TYR A 20 5.80 -12.41 9.82
C TYR A 20 5.50 -11.25 8.86
N TRP A 21 6.13 -11.22 7.68
CA TRP A 21 5.94 -10.16 6.68
C TRP A 21 5.32 -10.66 5.36
N PRO A 22 4.28 -11.52 5.34
CA PRO A 22 3.65 -11.90 4.07
C PRO A 22 3.12 -10.67 3.29
N GLN A 23 2.72 -9.61 4.01
CA GLN A 23 2.32 -8.32 3.47
C GLN A 23 3.36 -7.67 2.55
N LEU A 24 4.66 -7.83 2.86
CA LEU A 24 5.74 -7.28 2.03
C LEU A 24 5.78 -8.00 0.68
N PHE A 25 5.63 -9.32 0.68
CA PHE A 25 5.61 -10.13 -0.54
C PHE A 25 4.35 -9.91 -1.37
N LEU A 26 3.20 -9.73 -0.70
CA LEU A 26 1.96 -9.27 -1.34
C LEU A 26 2.19 -7.94 -2.05
N GLY A 27 2.76 -6.96 -1.35
CA GLY A 27 3.09 -5.66 -1.92
C GLY A 27 4.05 -5.75 -3.09
N LEU A 28 5.09 -6.59 -2.99
CA LEU A 28 6.03 -6.82 -4.08
C LEU A 28 5.34 -7.39 -5.32
N ALA A 29 4.47 -8.40 -5.15
CA ALA A 29 3.81 -9.08 -6.25
C ALA A 29 2.73 -8.20 -6.93
N PHE A 30 1.83 -7.61 -6.15
CA PHE A 30 0.62 -6.97 -6.68
C PHE A 30 0.81 -5.51 -7.12
N ASN A 31 1.87 -4.83 -6.66
CA ASN A 31 2.18 -3.48 -7.14
C ASN A 31 3.02 -3.47 -8.42
N TRP A 32 3.43 -4.63 -8.94
CA TRP A 32 4.30 -4.74 -10.12
C TRP A 32 3.73 -4.05 -11.37
N GLY A 33 2.41 -3.88 -11.41
CA GLY A 33 1.70 -3.14 -12.44
C GLY A 33 2.20 -1.69 -12.62
N ALA A 34 2.69 -1.03 -11.56
CA ALA A 34 3.27 0.30 -11.67
C ALA A 34 4.52 0.33 -12.57
N LEU A 35 5.36 -0.71 -12.47
CA LEU A 35 6.58 -0.85 -13.28
C LEU A 35 6.25 -1.26 -14.71
N VAL A 36 5.35 -2.25 -14.85
CA VAL A 36 4.93 -2.76 -16.17
C VAL A 36 4.20 -1.68 -16.96
N GLY A 37 3.27 -0.96 -16.34
CA GLY A 37 2.52 0.11 -16.98
C GLY A 37 3.43 1.24 -17.47
N TRP A 38 4.43 1.63 -16.66
CA TRP A 38 5.42 2.62 -17.08
C TRP A 38 6.27 2.11 -18.26
N ALA A 39 6.86 0.93 -18.14
CA ALA A 39 7.72 0.37 -19.18
C ALA A 39 6.97 0.13 -20.49
N ALA A 40 5.69 -0.25 -20.43
CA ALA A 40 4.84 -0.45 -21.61
C ALA A 40 4.63 0.84 -22.41
N VAL A 41 4.55 2.00 -21.73
CA VAL A 41 4.32 3.30 -22.38
C VAL A 41 5.63 4.02 -22.73
N LYS A 42 6.67 3.88 -21.90
CA LYS A 42 7.94 4.62 -22.05
C LYS A 42 9.08 3.82 -22.68
N GLY A 43 8.96 2.49 -22.78
CA GLY A 43 10.02 1.62 -23.29
C GLY A 43 11.22 1.44 -22.35
N GLU A 44 11.22 2.10 -21.20
CA GLU A 44 12.30 2.10 -20.22
C GLU A 44 11.75 2.19 -18.80
N LEU A 45 12.59 1.94 -17.79
CA LEU A 45 12.28 2.24 -16.40
C LEU A 45 13.07 3.48 -15.95
N SER A 46 12.37 4.46 -15.41
CA SER A 46 12.98 5.63 -14.77
C SER A 46 12.82 5.53 -13.25
N LEU A 47 13.32 6.54 -12.53
CA LEU A 47 13.20 6.60 -11.07
C LEU A 47 11.74 6.80 -10.59
N ALA A 48 10.89 7.46 -11.38
CA ALA A 48 9.51 7.75 -11.00
C ALA A 48 8.65 6.50 -10.69
N PRO A 49 8.55 5.48 -11.58
CA PRO A 49 7.79 4.26 -11.28
C PRO A 49 8.40 3.44 -10.15
N LEU A 50 9.72 3.50 -9.92
CA LEU A 50 10.37 2.81 -8.80
C LEU A 50 9.98 3.43 -7.45
N LEU A 51 9.94 4.76 -7.36
CA LEU A 51 9.48 5.48 -6.17
C LEU A 51 8.00 5.22 -5.88
N LEU A 52 7.16 5.25 -6.93
CA LEU A 52 5.75 4.91 -6.81
C LEU A 52 5.56 3.47 -6.33
N TYR A 53 6.28 2.52 -6.93
CA TYR A 53 6.23 1.11 -6.56
C TYR A 53 6.64 0.87 -5.10
N ALA A 54 7.74 1.47 -4.64
CA ALA A 54 8.16 1.41 -3.24
C ALA A 54 7.12 2.01 -2.29
N GLY A 55 6.50 3.13 -2.67
CA GLY A 55 5.39 3.72 -1.93
C GLY A 55 4.20 2.76 -1.85
N CYS A 56 3.76 2.18 -2.98
CA CYS A 56 2.61 1.28 -3.02
C CYS A 56 2.85 0.00 -2.20
N ILE A 57 4.08 -0.50 -2.12
CA ILE A 57 4.43 -1.59 -1.19
C ILE A 57 4.14 -1.17 0.25
N CYS A 58 4.53 0.05 0.65
CA CYS A 58 4.24 0.57 1.99
C CYS A 58 2.73 0.69 2.22
N TRP A 59 1.98 1.16 1.22
CA TRP A 59 0.53 1.22 1.30
C TRP A 59 -0.11 -0.17 1.48
N THR A 60 0.34 -1.17 0.71
CA THR A 60 -0.07 -2.58 0.87
C THR A 60 0.23 -3.11 2.26
N ILE A 61 1.43 -2.86 2.79
CA ILE A 61 1.75 -3.26 4.16
C ILE A 61 0.79 -2.60 5.14
N GLY A 62 0.48 -1.32 4.99
CA GLY A 62 -0.43 -0.60 5.89
C GLY A 62 -1.84 -1.18 5.90
N TYR A 63 -2.52 -1.22 4.76
CA TYR A 63 -3.92 -1.67 4.73
C TYR A 63 -4.06 -3.17 4.99
N ASP A 64 -3.11 -3.98 4.53
CA ASP A 64 -3.20 -5.43 4.68
C ASP A 64 -2.81 -5.87 6.10
N THR A 65 -2.00 -5.08 6.81
CA THR A 65 -1.80 -5.28 8.26
C THR A 65 -3.10 -5.02 9.03
N ILE A 66 -3.86 -3.98 8.67
CA ILE A 66 -5.18 -3.74 9.28
C ILE A 66 -6.12 -4.92 8.96
N TYR A 67 -6.14 -5.37 7.71
CA TYR A 67 -6.97 -6.49 7.30
C TYR A 67 -6.59 -7.79 8.03
N ALA A 68 -5.30 -8.06 8.23
CA ALA A 68 -4.83 -9.25 8.95
C ALA A 68 -5.26 -9.32 10.43
N HIS A 69 -5.69 -8.21 11.04
CA HIS A 69 -6.33 -8.26 12.37
C HIS A 69 -7.72 -8.90 12.34
N GLN A 70 -8.37 -8.98 11.17
CA GLN A 70 -9.65 -9.65 10.99
C GLN A 70 -9.56 -11.15 11.30
N ASP A 71 -8.46 -11.78 10.89
CA ASP A 71 -8.26 -13.23 10.96
C ASP A 71 -7.26 -13.64 12.06
N LYS A 72 -6.88 -12.71 12.96
CA LYS A 72 -5.76 -12.91 13.90
C LYS A 72 -5.90 -14.17 14.77
N ASP A 73 -7.11 -14.43 15.26
CA ASP A 73 -7.37 -15.52 16.20
C ASP A 73 -7.31 -16.88 15.49
N ASP A 74 -7.75 -16.92 14.23
CA ASP A 74 -7.68 -18.13 13.41
C ASP A 74 -6.25 -18.36 12.92
N ASP A 75 -5.53 -17.30 12.54
CA ASP A 75 -4.11 -17.34 12.18
C ASP A 75 -3.26 -17.97 13.31
N ILE A 76 -3.54 -17.61 14.56
CA ILE A 76 -2.89 -18.17 15.75
C ILE A 76 -3.18 -19.68 15.86
N LYS A 77 -4.44 -20.11 15.71
CA LYS A 77 -4.84 -21.52 15.84
C LYS A 77 -4.16 -22.42 14.81
N ILE A 78 -3.99 -21.94 13.58
CA ILE A 78 -3.37 -22.71 12.49
C ILE A 78 -1.86 -22.47 12.36
N GLY A 79 -1.27 -21.65 13.23
CA GLY A 79 0.17 -21.41 13.32
C GLY A 79 0.76 -20.63 12.14
N VAL A 80 -0.02 -19.76 11.50
CA VAL A 80 0.48 -18.86 10.45
C VAL A 80 0.88 -17.50 11.04
N LYS A 81 1.73 -16.78 10.31
CA LYS A 81 2.35 -15.53 10.75
C LYS A 81 1.84 -14.37 9.90
N SER A 82 1.68 -13.20 10.53
CA SER A 82 1.29 -11.96 9.85
C SER A 82 1.85 -10.74 10.59
N THR A 83 1.88 -9.58 9.92
CA THR A 83 2.29 -8.32 10.58
C THR A 83 1.34 -7.92 11.70
N ALA A 84 0.06 -8.30 11.63
CA ALA A 84 -0.90 -8.11 12.73
C ALA A 84 -0.43 -8.84 13.99
N LEU A 85 -0.05 -10.12 13.88
CA LEU A 85 0.50 -10.90 15.00
C LEU A 85 1.85 -10.35 15.48
N LYS A 86 2.70 -9.89 14.56
CA LYS A 86 4.01 -9.35 14.91
C LYS A 86 3.92 -8.02 15.68
N PHE A 87 3.02 -7.14 15.25
CA PHE A 87 2.93 -5.79 15.78
C PHE A 87 1.98 -5.68 16.97
N GLY A 88 0.92 -6.51 17.02
CA GLY A 88 -0.07 -6.50 18.09
C GLY A 88 -0.57 -5.09 18.39
N ASP A 89 -0.43 -4.66 19.64
CA ASP A 89 -0.88 -3.34 20.11
C ASP A 89 -0.15 -2.17 19.44
N LYS A 90 1.05 -2.41 18.87
CA LYS A 90 1.83 -1.40 18.15
C LYS A 90 1.41 -1.23 16.69
N THR A 91 0.37 -1.92 16.22
CA THR A 91 -0.06 -1.85 14.82
C THR A 91 -0.39 -0.42 14.37
N LYS A 92 -1.14 0.37 15.16
CA LYS A 92 -1.55 1.73 14.76
C LYS A 92 -0.37 2.64 14.40
N PRO A 93 0.64 2.85 15.27
CA PRO A 93 1.77 3.72 14.95
C PRO A 93 2.62 3.17 13.79
N ILE A 94 2.75 1.85 13.65
CA ILE A 94 3.52 1.24 12.55
C ILE A 94 2.81 1.41 11.21
N VAL A 95 1.49 1.20 11.16
CA VAL A 95 0.68 1.45 9.95
C VAL A 95 0.70 2.93 9.57
N ALA A 96 0.64 3.84 10.54
CA ALA A 96 0.78 5.27 10.28
C ALA A 96 2.12 5.59 9.61
N LEU A 97 3.23 5.00 10.07
CA LEU A 97 4.54 5.14 9.44
C LEU A 97 4.53 4.68 7.99
N PHE A 98 3.96 3.50 7.70
CA PHE A 98 3.87 2.99 6.33
C PHE A 98 3.01 3.86 5.42
N TYR A 99 1.92 4.44 5.93
CA TYR A 99 1.12 5.40 5.18
C TYR A 99 1.86 6.71 4.90
N VAL A 100 2.67 7.20 5.84
CA VAL A 100 3.56 8.35 5.59
C VAL A 100 4.60 8.01 4.52
N LEU A 101 5.23 6.83 4.60
CA LEU A 101 6.20 6.39 3.58
C LEU A 101 5.58 6.26 2.19
N PHE A 102 4.33 5.80 2.10
CA PHE A 102 3.59 5.81 0.85
C PHE A 102 3.41 7.22 0.29
N LEU A 103 2.93 8.17 1.10
CA LEU A 103 2.75 9.56 0.67
C LEU A 103 4.06 10.21 0.22
N VAL A 104 5.17 9.91 0.90
CA VAL A 104 6.51 10.38 0.51
C VAL A 104 6.91 9.79 -0.85
N GLY A 105 6.75 8.48 -1.05
CA GLY A 105 7.05 7.83 -2.33
C GLY A 105 6.20 8.38 -3.48
N LEU A 106 4.91 8.60 -3.22
CA LEU A 106 3.95 9.17 -4.16
C LEU A 106 4.33 10.62 -4.54
N ALA A 107 4.63 11.47 -3.56
CA ALA A 107 5.06 12.85 -3.79
C ALA A 107 6.41 12.92 -4.52
N ALA A 108 7.36 12.04 -4.17
CA ALA A 108 8.65 11.97 -4.83
C ALA A 108 8.52 11.55 -6.31
N ALA A 109 7.67 10.56 -6.60
CA ALA A 109 7.37 10.14 -7.97
C ALA A 109 6.73 11.29 -8.78
N ALA A 110 5.74 11.99 -8.20
CA ALA A 110 5.09 13.14 -8.83
C ALA A 110 6.08 14.29 -9.12
N ARG A 111 6.99 14.56 -8.19
CA ARG A 111 8.03 15.59 -8.37
C ARG A 111 8.98 15.24 -9.53
N LYS A 112 9.28 13.96 -9.74
CA LYS A 112 10.15 13.48 -10.83
C LYS A 112 9.52 13.62 -12.21
N VAL A 113 8.20 13.55 -12.31
CA VAL A 113 7.47 13.75 -13.57
C VAL A 113 6.88 15.16 -13.72
N GLY A 114 7.12 16.04 -12.74
CA GLY A 114 6.74 17.44 -12.81
C GLY A 114 5.24 17.72 -12.67
N LEU A 115 4.49 16.93 -11.87
CA LEU A 115 3.06 17.22 -11.65
C LEU A 115 2.87 18.57 -10.93
N ALA A 116 1.85 19.31 -11.36
CA ALA A 116 1.51 20.64 -10.84
C ALA A 116 0.97 20.59 -9.39
N TRP A 117 0.89 21.75 -8.74
CA TRP A 117 0.48 21.88 -7.34
C TRP A 117 -0.86 21.22 -6.96
N PRO A 118 -1.90 21.13 -7.83
CA PRO A 118 -3.16 20.49 -7.45
C PRO A 118 -3.01 19.01 -7.09
N PHE A 119 -2.00 18.33 -7.64
CA PHE A 119 -1.65 16.96 -7.23
C PHE A 119 -1.44 16.87 -5.73
N TYR A 120 -0.62 17.75 -5.16
CA TYR A 120 -0.21 17.66 -3.76
C TYR A 120 -1.38 17.97 -2.81
N LEU A 121 -2.30 18.85 -3.21
CA LEU A 121 -3.52 19.09 -2.43
C LEU A 121 -4.44 17.88 -2.39
N VAL A 122 -4.70 17.25 -3.54
CA VAL A 122 -5.57 16.06 -3.59
C VAL A 122 -4.89 14.87 -2.88
N ALA A 123 -3.57 14.72 -3.04
CA ALA A 123 -2.78 13.71 -2.31
C ALA A 123 -2.80 13.93 -0.79
N ALA A 124 -2.84 15.17 -0.32
CA ALA A 124 -3.05 15.47 1.10
C ALA A 124 -4.41 14.96 1.62
N GLY A 125 -5.44 14.94 0.75
CA GLY A 125 -6.72 14.29 1.04
C GLY A 125 -6.58 12.79 1.35
N ALA A 126 -5.70 12.07 0.64
CA ALA A 126 -5.37 10.67 0.99
C ALA A 126 -4.69 10.57 2.35
N GLY A 127 -3.84 11.54 2.71
CA GLY A 127 -3.27 11.65 4.06
C GLY A 127 -4.34 11.84 5.15
N GLY A 128 -5.31 12.71 4.93
CA GLY A 128 -6.45 12.86 5.84
C GLY A 128 -7.26 11.56 5.99
N HIS A 129 -7.46 10.84 4.89
CA HIS A 129 -8.13 9.53 4.90
C HIS A 129 -7.35 8.49 5.71
N PHE A 130 -6.03 8.43 5.57
CA PHE A 130 -5.18 7.56 6.37
C PHE A 130 -5.22 7.88 7.86
N VAL A 131 -5.18 9.17 8.23
CA VAL A 131 -5.34 9.59 9.63
C VAL A 131 -6.67 9.10 10.19
N TRP A 132 -7.76 9.27 9.43
CA TRP A 132 -9.07 8.72 9.81
C TRP A 132 -9.01 7.20 9.97
N GLN A 133 -8.41 6.46 9.03
CA GLN A 133 -8.32 5.01 9.11
C GLN A 133 -7.60 4.55 10.39
N VAL A 134 -6.41 5.08 10.66
CA VAL A 134 -5.56 4.67 11.79
C VAL A 134 -6.17 5.04 13.14
N THR A 135 -6.76 6.24 13.25
CA THR A 135 -7.34 6.71 14.51
C THR A 135 -8.63 5.97 14.85
N THR A 136 -9.46 5.67 13.85
CA THR A 136 -10.81 5.13 14.05
C THR A 136 -10.94 3.61 13.85
N VAL A 137 -9.89 2.90 13.46
CA VAL A 137 -9.91 1.43 13.42
C VAL A 137 -9.95 0.84 14.84
N LYS A 138 -10.81 -0.16 15.03
CA LYS A 138 -10.83 -1.03 16.21
C LYS A 138 -10.22 -2.37 15.82
N LEU A 139 -8.97 -2.62 16.21
CA LEU A 139 -8.19 -3.78 15.74
C LEU A 139 -8.79 -5.12 16.22
N ASP A 140 -9.41 -5.13 17.40
CA ASP A 140 -10.08 -6.34 17.93
C ASP A 140 -11.50 -6.54 17.39
N THR A 141 -11.92 -5.76 16.39
CA THR A 141 -13.24 -5.91 15.76
C THR A 141 -13.06 -6.25 14.29
N PRO A 142 -13.23 -7.53 13.89
CA PRO A 142 -13.08 -8.00 12.50
C PRO A 142 -13.84 -7.13 11.48
N ALA A 143 -15.09 -6.77 11.78
CA ALA A 143 -15.89 -5.89 10.91
C ALA A 143 -15.32 -4.47 10.77
N SER A 144 -14.66 -3.94 11.81
CA SER A 144 -13.97 -2.65 11.74
C SER A 144 -12.76 -2.74 10.82
N CYS A 145 -11.95 -3.78 10.97
CA CYS A 145 -10.79 -4.05 10.12
C CYS A 145 -11.19 -4.19 8.64
N PHE A 146 -12.22 -4.99 8.35
CA PHE A 146 -12.76 -5.14 6.99
C PHE A 146 -13.23 -3.81 6.39
N LYS A 147 -13.99 -3.02 7.16
CA LYS A 147 -14.47 -1.71 6.69
C LYS A 147 -13.31 -0.76 6.34
N ARG A 148 -12.23 -0.79 7.11
CA ARG A 148 -11.03 0.02 6.84
C ARG A 148 -10.28 -0.48 5.61
N PHE A 149 -10.14 -1.79 5.48
CA PHE A 149 -9.58 -2.42 4.29
C PHE A 149 -10.33 -1.96 3.02
N VAL A 150 -11.66 -2.12 2.97
CA VAL A 150 -12.50 -1.72 1.83
C VAL A 150 -12.37 -0.23 1.52
N SER A 151 -12.25 0.63 2.55
CA SER A 151 -12.11 2.07 2.35
C SER A 151 -10.83 2.48 1.59
N ASN A 152 -9.84 1.60 1.43
CA ASN A 152 -8.66 1.87 0.61
C ASN A 152 -8.98 2.01 -0.88
N GLY A 153 -10.13 1.52 -1.35
CA GLY A 153 -10.60 1.87 -2.70
C GLY A 153 -10.75 3.39 -2.90
N GLN A 154 -11.14 4.12 -1.85
CA GLN A 154 -11.25 5.59 -1.89
C GLN A 154 -9.87 6.25 -1.95
N VAL A 155 -8.86 5.69 -1.27
CA VAL A 155 -7.47 6.15 -1.37
C VAL A 155 -6.96 5.98 -2.80
N GLY A 156 -7.23 4.83 -3.44
CA GLY A 156 -6.89 4.61 -4.85
C GLY A 156 -7.54 5.65 -5.77
N LEU A 157 -8.81 5.97 -5.55
CA LEU A 157 -9.51 7.02 -6.28
C LEU A 157 -8.87 8.40 -6.05
N LEU A 158 -8.53 8.76 -4.81
CA LEU A 158 -7.86 10.03 -4.50
C LEU A 158 -6.50 10.15 -5.19
N VAL A 159 -5.71 9.08 -5.21
CA VAL A 159 -4.42 9.04 -5.90
C VAL A 159 -4.60 9.22 -7.41
N PHE A 160 -5.57 8.53 -8.00
CA PHE A 160 -5.91 8.70 -9.41
C PHE A 160 -6.32 10.14 -9.73
N LEU A 161 -7.25 10.72 -8.96
CA LEU A 161 -7.68 12.11 -9.12
C LEU A 161 -6.53 13.09 -8.94
N ALA A 162 -5.64 12.86 -7.97
CA ALA A 162 -4.45 13.68 -7.79
C ALA A 162 -3.58 13.70 -9.05
N ILE A 163 -3.32 12.54 -9.65
CA ILE A 163 -2.53 12.43 -10.88
C ILE A 163 -3.21 13.17 -12.04
N VAL A 164 -4.52 12.96 -12.23
CA VAL A 164 -5.28 13.63 -13.30
C VAL A 164 -5.25 15.15 -13.13
N MET A 165 -5.56 15.65 -11.94
CA MET A 165 -5.58 17.09 -11.66
C MET A 165 -4.19 17.73 -11.78
N GLY A 166 -3.15 17.03 -11.30
CA GLY A 166 -1.77 17.46 -11.45
C GLY A 166 -1.29 17.51 -12.91
N LYS A 167 -1.88 16.68 -13.78
CA LYS A 167 -1.52 16.61 -15.20
C LYS A 167 -2.30 17.59 -16.08
N ILE A 168 -3.53 17.93 -15.72
CA ILE A 168 -4.36 18.90 -16.47
C ILE A 168 -3.95 20.34 -16.13
N ALA A 169 -3.50 20.59 -14.90
CA ALA A 169 -3.14 21.93 -14.43
C ALA A 169 -1.72 22.41 -14.78
N GLY A 170 -0.93 21.61 -15.51
CA GLY A 170 0.44 21.94 -15.93
C GLY A 170 0.75 21.40 -17.31
#